data_AF-A0A858BXG1-F1
#
_entry.id   AF-A0A858BXG1-F1
#
_cell.length_a   1.000
_cell.length_b   1.000
_cell.length_c   1.000
_cell.angle_alpha   90.00
_cell.angle_beta   90.00
_cell.angle_gamma   90.00
#
_symmetry.space_group_name_H-M   'P 1'
#
loop_
_entity.id
_entity.type
_entity.pdbx_description
1 polymer ?
#
loop_
_entity_poly.entity_id
_entity_poly.type
_entity_poly.pdbx_seq_one_letter_code
_entity_poly.pdbx_strand_id
1 'polypeptide(L)'
;MNKVSKKKKLALFGLLALVLCLALANQSLNKEQALKTSAEYTDYEKEEMLEHDGDVLVDSLNIKSIAGDQSNGQQAADSSSKGAINSEVVTSDDVAELSNADTYFGEIRSTIDSDRNQVISMLADAAAETDNAVEKENATQQKLKIIGYMEKEKTIESLISAKGLPECLVLLTDNAVNVTVNKDQLEQTDVAKICDIVIRETGRPANQIIIQSKV
;
A
#
# COMPACT_ATOMS: atom_id res chain seq x y z
N MET A 1 15.31 70.69 2.13
CA MET A 1 15.80 69.43 2.72
C MET A 1 15.00 68.19 2.27
N ASN A 2 14.78 67.94 0.96
CA ASN A 2 13.86 66.86 0.53
C ASN A 2 14.22 66.06 -0.74
N LYS A 3 15.39 66.30 -1.36
CA LYS A 3 15.83 65.56 -2.56
C LYS A 3 16.53 64.23 -2.22
N VAL A 4 17.24 64.16 -1.09
CA VAL A 4 18.01 62.96 -0.71
C VAL A 4 17.10 61.81 -0.26
N SER A 5 16.01 62.11 0.46
CA SER A 5 15.02 61.11 0.88
C SER A 5 14.25 60.50 -0.29
N LYS A 6 13.93 61.28 -1.33
CA LYS A 6 13.27 60.79 -2.55
C LYS A 6 14.16 59.87 -3.37
N LYS A 7 15.46 60.18 -3.52
CA LYS A 7 16.42 59.31 -4.22
C LYS A 7 16.63 57.98 -3.50
N LYS A 8 16.72 57.99 -2.16
CA LYS A 8 16.83 56.76 -1.35
C LYS A 8 15.58 55.89 -1.45
N LYS A 9 14.38 56.48 -1.45
CA LYS A 9 13.13 55.74 -1.66
C LYS A 9 13.05 55.14 -3.07
N LEU A 10 13.46 55.87 -4.11
CA LEU A 10 13.52 55.35 -5.48
C LEU A 10 14.52 54.20 -5.63
N ALA A 11 15.69 54.28 -4.99
CA ALA A 11 16.67 53.19 -5.00
C ALA A 11 16.13 51.93 -4.29
N LEU A 12 15.37 52.09 -3.21
CA LEU A 12 14.79 50.98 -2.45
C LEU A 12 13.63 50.29 -3.21
N PHE A 13 12.80 51.07 -3.92
CA PHE A 13 11.78 50.52 -4.83
C PHE A 13 12.41 49.78 -6.03
N GLY A 14 13.52 50.30 -6.58
CA GLY A 14 14.25 49.61 -7.64
C GLY A 14 14.84 48.27 -7.20
N LEU A 15 15.41 48.21 -5.98
CA LEU A 15 15.92 46.97 -5.40
C LEU A 15 14.81 45.93 -5.18
N LEU A 16 13.65 46.35 -4.67
CA LEU A 16 12.50 45.47 -4.45
C LEU A 16 11.95 44.91 -5.78
N ALA A 17 11.87 45.74 -6.82
CA ALA A 17 11.46 45.30 -8.16
C ALA A 17 12.44 44.30 -8.76
N LEU A 18 13.74 44.49 -8.56
CA LEU A 18 14.77 43.56 -9.03
C LEU A 18 14.70 42.20 -8.34
N VAL A 19 14.47 42.16 -7.02
CA VAL A 19 14.25 40.91 -6.28
C VAL A 19 12.98 40.20 -6.73
N LEU A 20 11.90 40.95 -7.01
CA LEU A 20 10.67 40.38 -7.54
C LEU A 20 10.85 39.78 -8.93
N CYS A 21 11.58 40.45 -9.83
CA CYS A 21 11.90 39.93 -11.15
C CYS A 21 12.76 38.64 -11.08
N LEU A 22 13.74 38.59 -10.18
CA LEU A 22 14.55 37.38 -9.97
C LEU A 22 13.71 36.22 -9.41
N ALA A 23 12.78 36.50 -8.50
CA ALA A 23 11.87 35.49 -7.95
C ALA A 23 10.93 34.91 -9.04
N LEU A 24 10.39 35.78 -9.92
CA LEU A 24 9.55 35.35 -11.05
C LEU A 24 10.35 34.57 -12.10
N ALA A 25 11.58 35.01 -12.41
CA ALA A 25 12.46 34.30 -13.33
C ALA A 25 12.84 32.90 -12.81
N ASN A 26 13.08 32.75 -11.50
CA ASN A 26 13.33 31.45 -10.89
C ASN A 26 12.10 30.53 -10.97
N GLN A 27 10.89 31.08 -10.80
CA GLN A 27 9.65 30.33 -10.93
C GLN A 27 9.37 29.89 -12.38
N SER A 28 9.75 30.68 -13.40
CA SER A 28 9.58 30.28 -14.81
C SER A 28 10.58 29.22 -15.24
N LEU A 29 11.84 29.32 -14.79
CA LEU A 29 12.88 28.31 -15.06
C LEU A 29 12.51 26.94 -14.46
N ASN A 30 11.95 26.93 -13.26
CA ASN A 30 11.54 25.68 -12.60
C ASN A 30 10.34 25.00 -13.32
N LYS A 31 9.44 25.78 -13.93
CA LYS A 31 8.32 25.24 -14.72
C LYS A 31 8.79 24.63 -16.04
N GLU A 32 9.75 25.26 -16.73
CA GLU A 32 10.28 24.73 -18.00
C GLU A 32 11.05 23.42 -17.82
N GLN A 33 11.82 23.27 -16.72
CA GLN A 33 12.51 22.01 -16.42
C GLN A 33 11.51 20.89 -16.07
N ALA A 34 10.51 21.17 -15.23
CA ALA A 34 9.47 20.18 -14.90
C ALA A 34 8.67 19.73 -16.12
N LEU A 35 8.38 20.63 -17.07
CA LEU A 35 7.65 20.29 -18.30
C LEU A 35 8.47 19.39 -19.24
N LYS A 36 9.78 19.66 -19.39
CA LYS A 36 10.66 18.87 -20.27
C LYS A 36 10.87 17.47 -19.72
N THR A 37 11.14 17.35 -18.42
CA THR A 37 11.29 16.05 -17.77
C THR A 37 9.97 15.28 -17.80
N SER A 38 8.82 15.89 -17.51
CA SER A 38 7.53 15.19 -17.55
C SER A 38 7.13 14.71 -18.95
N ALA A 39 7.53 15.41 -20.01
CA ALA A 39 7.24 14.98 -21.39
C ALA A 39 8.14 13.83 -21.83
N GLU A 40 9.43 13.89 -21.47
CA GLU A 40 10.42 12.83 -21.76
C GLU A 40 10.07 11.52 -21.01
N TYR A 41 9.83 11.63 -19.70
CA TYR A 41 8.61 11.16 -19.03
C TYR A 41 7.67 10.16 -19.76
N THR A 42 6.58 10.72 -20.28
CA THR A 42 5.52 9.98 -20.95
C THR A 42 5.92 9.29 -22.26
N ASP A 43 7.00 9.75 -22.90
CA ASP A 43 7.43 9.18 -24.19
C ASP A 43 8.18 7.85 -24.01
N TYR A 44 9.02 7.69 -22.97
CA TYR A 44 9.68 6.39 -22.71
C TYR A 44 8.66 5.30 -22.32
N GLU A 45 7.64 5.65 -21.54
CA GLU A 45 6.62 4.72 -21.06
C GLU A 45 5.80 4.17 -22.24
N LYS A 46 5.56 5.03 -23.23
CA LYS A 46 4.83 4.68 -24.44
C LYS A 46 5.65 3.81 -25.39
N GLU A 47 6.97 3.99 -25.44
CA GLU A 47 7.88 3.12 -26.20
C GLU A 47 8.01 1.74 -25.53
N GLU A 48 8.18 1.66 -24.21
CA GLU A 48 8.24 0.37 -23.49
C GLU A 48 6.93 -0.42 -23.57
N MET A 49 5.77 0.25 -23.52
CA MET A 49 4.47 -0.40 -23.71
C MET A 49 4.30 -1.01 -25.11
N LEU A 50 4.97 -0.48 -26.14
CA LEU A 50 4.89 -1.01 -27.50
C LEU A 50 5.72 -2.27 -27.72
N GLU A 51 6.78 -2.48 -26.93
CA GLU A 51 7.65 -3.66 -27.07
C GLU A 51 7.04 -4.94 -26.45
N HIS A 52 5.99 -4.82 -25.63
CA HIS A 52 5.38 -5.95 -24.89
C HIS A 52 3.91 -6.26 -25.27
N ASP A 53 3.43 -5.80 -26.44
CA ASP A 53 2.04 -6.00 -26.90
C ASP A 53 1.80 -7.30 -27.70
N GLY A 54 2.30 -8.47 -27.26
CA GLY A 54 1.93 -9.63 -28.08
C GLY A 54 2.47 -11.02 -27.79
N ASP A 55 2.61 -11.45 -26.54
CA ASP A 55 2.62 -12.89 -26.25
C ASP A 55 2.08 -13.18 -24.84
N VAL A 56 0.75 -13.03 -24.68
CA VAL A 56 0.06 -13.73 -23.60
C VAL A 56 -0.11 -15.18 -24.05
N LEU A 57 0.84 -16.04 -23.66
CA LEU A 57 0.72 -17.49 -23.80
C LEU A 57 -0.33 -17.98 -22.79
N VAL A 58 -1.61 -17.81 -23.12
CA VAL A 58 -2.68 -18.58 -22.49
C VAL A 58 -2.59 -20.01 -23.01
N ASP A 59 -1.98 -20.87 -22.20
CA ASP A 59 -2.00 -22.32 -22.41
C ASP A 59 -3.46 -22.79 -22.32
N SER A 60 -4.10 -22.91 -23.49
CA SER A 60 -5.47 -23.36 -23.62
C SER A 60 -5.57 -24.84 -23.24
N LEU A 61 -5.70 -25.13 -21.95
CA LEU A 61 -6.17 -26.41 -21.46
C LEU A 61 -7.57 -26.66 -22.02
N ASN A 62 -7.61 -27.57 -22.98
CA ASN A 62 -8.80 -28.11 -23.62
C ASN A 62 -9.69 -28.82 -22.59
N ILE A 63 -10.54 -28.07 -21.87
CA ILE A 63 -11.65 -28.62 -21.09
C ILE A 63 -12.69 -29.16 -22.08
N LYS A 64 -12.66 -30.49 -22.24
CA LYS A 64 -13.71 -31.24 -22.90
C LYS A 64 -14.96 -31.17 -22.03
N SER A 65 -15.90 -30.32 -22.44
CA SER A 65 -17.27 -30.26 -21.95
C SER A 65 -17.91 -31.65 -22.01
N ILE A 66 -18.12 -32.27 -20.84
CA ILE A 66 -18.99 -33.44 -20.69
C ILE A 66 -20.37 -32.91 -20.32
N ALA A 67 -21.31 -33.18 -21.22
CA ALA A 67 -22.73 -32.86 -21.09
C ALA A 67 -23.34 -33.53 -19.85
N GLY A 68 -24.28 -32.82 -19.22
CA GLY A 68 -25.02 -33.30 -18.06
C GLY A 68 -25.88 -34.52 -18.37
N ASP A 69 -26.04 -35.37 -17.36
CA ASP A 69 -27.16 -36.28 -17.24
C ASP A 69 -27.57 -36.39 -15.77
N GLN A 70 -28.86 -36.23 -15.52
CA GLN A 70 -29.47 -36.45 -14.21
C GLN A 70 -29.87 -37.92 -14.10
N SER A 71 -29.42 -38.59 -13.04
CA SER A 71 -30.15 -39.76 -12.56
C SER A 71 -30.05 -39.93 -11.05
N ASN A 72 -31.23 -40.12 -10.48
CA ASN A 72 -31.57 -40.33 -9.08
C ASN A 72 -31.25 -41.78 -8.66
N GLY A 73 -30.70 -41.99 -7.45
CA GLY A 73 -30.43 -43.34 -6.91
C GLY A 73 -29.98 -43.33 -5.45
N GLN A 74 -30.80 -43.93 -4.58
CA GLN A 74 -30.80 -43.89 -3.11
C GLN A 74 -30.04 -45.09 -2.47
N GLN A 75 -29.43 -44.86 -1.28
CA GLN A 75 -29.11 -45.80 -0.16
C GLN A 75 -28.04 -46.92 -0.36
N ALA A 76 -27.21 -47.37 0.60
CA ALA A 76 -27.10 -47.22 2.07
C ALA A 76 -25.74 -47.77 2.61
N ALA A 77 -25.38 -47.39 3.86
CA ALA A 77 -24.54 -48.08 4.88
C ALA A 77 -23.02 -48.29 4.59
N ASP A 78 -22.07 -48.29 5.52
CA ASP A 78 -21.92 -47.98 6.95
C ASP A 78 -20.38 -48.04 7.26
N SER A 79 -19.98 -47.47 8.40
CA SER A 79 -18.77 -47.77 9.19
C SER A 79 -17.44 -47.05 8.91
N SER A 80 -17.23 -45.96 9.68
CA SER A 80 -16.14 -45.78 10.66
C SER A 80 -14.68 -45.98 10.23
N SER A 81 -13.93 -44.89 10.03
CA SER A 81 -12.66 -44.65 10.75
C SER A 81 -12.04 -43.25 10.49
N LYS A 82 -11.98 -42.46 11.56
CA LYS A 82 -10.81 -41.75 12.09
C LYS A 82 -9.93 -40.91 11.13
N GLY A 83 -10.18 -39.59 11.16
CA GLY A 83 -9.14 -38.56 11.21
C GLY A 83 -8.53 -38.14 9.88
N ALA A 84 -9.08 -37.09 9.26
CA ALA A 84 -8.34 -36.24 8.35
C ALA A 84 -9.00 -34.87 8.27
N ILE A 85 -8.24 -33.86 8.70
CA ILE A 85 -8.23 -32.47 8.22
C ILE A 85 -9.20 -32.17 7.08
N ASN A 86 -10.25 -31.41 7.39
CA ASN A 86 -11.07 -30.68 6.43
C ASN A 86 -10.23 -29.53 5.85
N SER A 87 -9.35 -29.85 4.91
CA SER A 87 -8.83 -28.91 3.92
C SER A 87 -9.90 -28.80 2.84
N GLU A 88 -10.90 -27.97 3.11
CA GLU A 88 -11.89 -27.57 2.12
C GLU A 88 -11.16 -26.66 1.13
N VAL A 89 -11.05 -27.14 -0.12
CA VAL A 89 -10.52 -26.36 -1.23
C VAL A 89 -11.55 -25.28 -1.52
N VAL A 90 -11.34 -24.09 -0.95
CA VAL A 90 -12.15 -22.90 -1.21
C VAL A 90 -11.91 -22.47 -2.65
N THR A 91 -12.92 -22.68 -3.49
CA THR A 91 -12.99 -22.11 -4.83
C THR A 91 -13.53 -20.68 -4.72
N SER A 92 -12.88 -19.71 -5.38
CA SER A 92 -13.14 -18.26 -5.33
C SER A 92 -14.52 -17.79 -5.88
N ASP A 93 -15.61 -18.53 -5.69
CA ASP A 93 -16.94 -18.17 -6.24
C ASP A 93 -18.04 -17.98 -5.17
N ASP A 94 -17.72 -18.09 -3.87
CA ASP A 94 -18.69 -17.86 -2.80
C ASP A 94 -18.63 -16.42 -2.25
N VAL A 95 -19.28 -15.51 -2.97
CA VAL A 95 -19.56 -14.12 -2.56
C VAL A 95 -20.34 -14.00 -1.23
N ALA A 96 -20.82 -15.10 -0.65
CA ALA A 96 -21.51 -15.14 0.63
C ALA A 96 -20.57 -15.23 1.85
N GLU A 97 -19.34 -15.74 1.69
CA GLU A 97 -18.39 -15.92 2.80
C GLU A 97 -17.68 -14.63 3.23
N LEU A 98 -17.70 -13.58 2.40
CA LEU A 98 -17.20 -12.24 2.73
C LEU A 98 -18.00 -11.53 3.86
N SER A 99 -19.17 -12.08 4.21
CA SER A 99 -19.99 -11.57 5.32
C SER A 99 -19.44 -11.95 6.70
N ASN A 100 -18.59 -12.97 6.81
CA ASN A 100 -17.89 -13.26 8.05
C ASN A 100 -16.73 -12.28 8.20
N ALA A 101 -16.73 -11.50 9.28
CA ALA A 101 -15.69 -10.50 9.44
C ALA A 101 -14.30 -11.11 9.71
N ASP A 102 -14.29 -12.28 10.35
CA ASP A 102 -13.08 -13.05 10.61
C ASP A 102 -12.45 -13.60 9.31
N THR A 103 -13.25 -13.96 8.30
CA THR A 103 -12.74 -14.44 7.00
C THR A 103 -12.17 -13.29 6.17
N TYR A 104 -12.83 -12.13 6.15
CA TYR A 104 -12.40 -10.95 5.41
C TYR A 104 -10.99 -10.49 5.83
N PHE A 105 -10.76 -10.30 7.12
CA PHE A 105 -9.44 -9.87 7.60
C PHE A 105 -8.39 -10.98 7.48
N GLY A 106 -8.78 -12.25 7.67
CA GLY A 106 -7.90 -13.39 7.44
C GLY A 106 -7.40 -13.49 6.01
N GLU A 107 -8.29 -13.35 5.02
CA GLU A 107 -7.95 -13.38 3.60
C GLU A 107 -7.04 -12.22 3.21
N ILE A 108 -7.42 -10.98 3.56
CA ILE A 108 -6.60 -9.79 3.26
C ILE A 108 -5.22 -9.89 3.90
N ARG A 109 -5.14 -10.34 5.15
CA ARG A 109 -3.87 -10.54 5.83
C ARG A 109 -3.01 -11.58 5.11
N SER A 110 -3.61 -12.67 4.66
CA SER A 110 -2.91 -13.70 3.90
C SER A 110 -2.38 -13.16 2.56
N THR A 111 -3.17 -12.37 1.83
CA THR A 111 -2.75 -11.71 0.59
C THR A 111 -1.58 -10.76 0.84
N ILE A 112 -1.71 -9.86 1.82
CA ILE A 112 -0.67 -8.89 2.17
C ILE A 112 0.62 -9.59 2.59
N ASP A 113 0.54 -10.65 3.40
CA ASP A 113 1.70 -11.41 3.83
C ASP A 113 2.37 -12.16 2.66
N SER A 114 1.58 -12.67 1.71
CA SER A 114 2.09 -13.26 0.47
C SER A 114 2.85 -12.23 -0.37
N ASP A 115 2.25 -11.07 -0.62
CA ASP A 115 2.86 -9.98 -1.39
C ASP A 115 4.16 -9.50 -0.74
N ARG A 116 4.16 -9.35 0.60
CA ARG A 116 5.36 -8.97 1.35
C ARG A 116 6.45 -10.01 1.28
N ASN A 117 6.10 -11.30 1.38
CA ASN A 117 7.06 -12.37 1.24
C ASN A 117 7.69 -12.38 -0.16
N GLN A 118 6.89 -12.12 -1.20
CA GLN A 118 7.40 -11.97 -2.56
C GLN A 118 8.37 -10.78 -2.67
N VAL A 119 8.00 -9.60 -2.17
CA VAL A 119 8.89 -8.42 -2.18
C VAL A 119 10.16 -8.65 -1.37
N ILE A 120 10.05 -9.28 -0.21
CA ILE A 120 11.20 -9.63 0.64
C ILE A 120 12.14 -10.60 -0.09
N SER A 121 11.58 -11.58 -0.82
CA SER A 121 12.36 -12.50 -1.66
C SER A 121 13.08 -11.76 -2.77
N MET A 122 12.37 -10.92 -3.54
CA MET A 122 12.96 -10.10 -4.60
C MET A 122 14.10 -9.22 -4.10
N LEU A 123 13.95 -8.60 -2.93
CA LEU A 123 15.02 -7.81 -2.30
C LEU A 123 16.18 -8.68 -1.81
N ALA A 124 15.92 -9.90 -1.35
CA ALA A 124 16.97 -10.84 -0.95
C ALA A 124 17.77 -11.34 -2.15
N ASP A 125 17.10 -11.65 -3.26
CA ASP A 125 17.70 -12.08 -4.52
C ASP A 125 18.54 -10.94 -5.11
N ALA A 126 18.00 -9.73 -5.19
CA ALA A 126 18.75 -8.54 -5.62
C ALA A 126 20.02 -8.30 -4.78
N ALA A 127 19.95 -8.51 -3.46
CA ALA A 127 21.11 -8.39 -2.57
C ALA A 127 22.14 -9.54 -2.73
N ALA A 128 21.72 -10.68 -3.27
CA ALA A 128 22.57 -11.84 -3.52
C ALA A 128 23.24 -11.77 -4.91
N GLU A 129 22.57 -11.20 -5.91
CA GLU A 129 23.03 -11.11 -7.30
C GLU A 129 23.96 -9.92 -7.56
N THR A 130 23.87 -8.84 -6.78
CA THR A 130 24.75 -7.66 -6.97
C THR A 130 26.12 -7.83 -6.30
N ASP A 131 27.17 -7.51 -7.05
CA ASP A 131 28.54 -7.37 -6.54
C ASP A 131 28.79 -5.97 -5.93
N ASN A 132 27.87 -5.02 -6.12
CA ASN A 132 27.98 -3.67 -5.61
C ASN A 132 27.55 -3.62 -4.13
N ALA A 133 28.51 -3.34 -3.24
CA ALA A 133 28.26 -3.25 -1.79
C ALA A 133 27.17 -2.22 -1.42
N VAL A 134 27.03 -1.13 -2.18
CA VAL A 134 26.03 -0.08 -1.90
C VAL A 134 24.62 -0.56 -2.23
N GLU A 135 24.46 -1.25 -3.36
CA GLU A 135 23.17 -1.81 -3.77
C GLU A 135 22.73 -2.92 -2.82
N LYS A 136 23.67 -3.78 -2.42
CA LYS A 136 23.43 -4.83 -1.43
C LYS A 136 22.96 -4.28 -0.09
N GLU A 137 23.61 -3.23 0.40
CA GLU A 137 23.21 -2.57 1.64
C GLU A 137 21.82 -1.94 1.49
N ASN A 138 21.55 -1.25 0.38
CA ASN A 138 20.25 -0.62 0.13
C ASN A 138 19.11 -1.66 0.10
N ALA A 139 19.27 -2.76 -0.64
CA ALA A 139 18.30 -3.84 -0.69
C ALA A 139 18.08 -4.48 0.70
N THR A 140 19.15 -4.67 1.47
CA THR A 140 19.07 -5.17 2.84
C THR A 140 18.32 -4.21 3.76
N GLN A 141 18.58 -2.90 3.66
CA GLN A 141 17.89 -1.89 4.45
C GLN A 141 16.41 -1.80 4.10
N GLN A 142 16.04 -1.86 2.82
CA GLN A 142 14.63 -1.91 2.41
C GLN A 142 13.93 -3.15 2.95
N LYS A 143 14.58 -4.32 2.91
CA LYS A 143 14.05 -5.56 3.48
C LYS A 143 13.80 -5.42 4.98
N LEU A 144 14.79 -4.94 5.74
CA LEU A 144 14.66 -4.73 7.19
C LEU A 144 13.58 -3.70 7.52
N LYS A 145 13.41 -2.67 6.69
CA LYS A 145 12.36 -1.66 6.84
C LYS A 145 10.97 -2.26 6.71
N ILE A 146 10.73 -3.12 5.70
CA ILE A 146 9.45 -3.82 5.53
C ILE A 146 9.17 -4.71 6.74
N ILE A 147 10.15 -5.50 7.19
CA ILE A 147 10.02 -6.35 8.39
C ILE A 147 9.66 -5.50 9.62
N GLY A 148 10.35 -4.36 9.80
CA GLY A 148 10.06 -3.44 10.90
C GLY A 148 8.66 -2.80 10.82
N TYR A 149 8.10 -2.63 9.62
CA TYR A 149 6.71 -2.22 9.45
C TYR A 149 5.74 -3.32 9.87
N MET A 150 5.96 -4.56 9.44
CA MET A 150 5.15 -5.71 9.82
C MET A 150 5.10 -5.93 11.34
N GLU A 151 6.24 -5.80 12.02
CA GLU A 151 6.32 -5.95 13.49
C GLU A 151 5.54 -4.85 14.22
N LYS A 152 5.66 -3.61 13.75
CA LYS A 152 4.92 -2.47 14.32
C LYS A 152 3.42 -2.60 14.10
N GLU A 153 2.99 -2.98 12.91
CA GLU A 153 1.58 -3.23 12.60
C GLU A 153 0.99 -4.26 13.56
N LYS A 154 1.65 -5.41 13.73
CA LYS A 154 1.21 -6.47 14.64
C LYS A 154 1.16 -5.99 16.10
N THR A 155 2.12 -5.18 16.50
CA THR A 155 2.15 -4.59 17.85
C THR A 155 0.98 -3.62 18.05
N ILE A 156 0.70 -2.76 17.07
CA ILE A 156 -0.43 -1.82 17.12
C ILE A 156 -1.76 -2.58 17.17
N GLU A 157 -1.97 -3.59 16.33
CA GLU A 157 -3.17 -4.44 16.35
C GLU A 157 -3.36 -5.14 17.71
N SER A 158 -2.26 -5.65 18.28
CA SER A 158 -2.28 -6.25 19.62
C SER A 158 -2.62 -5.23 20.71
N LEU A 159 -2.18 -3.99 20.59
CA LEU A 159 -2.49 -2.93 21.56
C LEU A 159 -3.93 -2.43 21.42
N ILE A 160 -4.46 -2.37 20.19
CA ILE A 160 -5.85 -2.01 19.90
C ILE A 160 -6.79 -3.06 20.52
N SER A 161 -6.55 -4.35 20.22
CA SER A 161 -7.33 -5.45 20.80
C SER A 161 -7.23 -5.51 22.33
N ALA A 162 -6.04 -5.27 22.91
CA ALA A 162 -5.86 -5.21 24.36
C ALA A 162 -6.65 -4.08 25.04
N LYS A 163 -7.04 -3.02 24.32
CA LYS A 163 -7.92 -1.95 24.82
C LYS A 163 -9.41 -2.27 24.70
N GLY A 164 -9.77 -3.47 24.26
CA GLY A 164 -11.16 -3.90 24.07
C GLY A 164 -11.82 -3.24 22.86
N LEU A 165 -11.03 -2.77 21.89
CA LEU A 165 -11.52 -2.30 20.61
C LEU A 165 -11.72 -3.51 19.67
N PRO A 166 -12.61 -3.40 18.66
CA PRO A 166 -12.82 -4.46 17.68
C PRO A 166 -11.52 -4.80 16.94
N GLU A 167 -11.50 -5.98 16.33
CA GLU A 167 -10.41 -6.39 15.45
C GLU A 167 -10.11 -5.30 14.42
N CYS A 168 -8.83 -5.09 14.12
CA CYS A 168 -8.41 -4.14 13.11
C CYS A 168 -7.24 -4.70 12.31
N LEU A 169 -7.13 -4.22 11.07
CA LEU A 169 -5.99 -4.42 10.21
C LEU A 169 -5.21 -3.11 10.12
N VAL A 170 -3.91 -3.16 10.38
CA VAL A 170 -3.01 -2.01 10.30
C VAL A 170 -2.03 -2.22 9.15
N LEU A 171 -1.96 -1.26 8.23
CA LEU A 171 -1.01 -1.23 7.13
C LEU A 171 -0.16 0.04 7.21
N LEU A 172 1.13 -0.15 7.44
CA LEU A 172 2.14 0.89 7.57
C LEU A 172 2.92 0.99 6.25
N THR A 173 2.91 2.19 5.69
CA THR A 173 3.69 2.55 4.49
C THR A 173 4.67 3.65 4.86
N ASP A 174 5.46 4.13 3.90
CA ASP A 174 6.38 5.25 4.11
C ASP A 174 5.67 6.56 4.47
N ASN A 175 4.47 6.77 3.93
CA ASN A 175 3.78 8.05 4.00
C ASN A 175 2.54 8.05 4.89
N ALA A 176 1.94 6.88 5.12
CA ALA A 176 0.68 6.77 5.86
C ALA A 176 0.59 5.49 6.70
N VAL A 177 -0.25 5.56 7.74
CA VAL A 177 -0.78 4.40 8.47
C VAL A 177 -2.25 4.28 8.13
N ASN A 178 -2.64 3.15 7.55
CA ASN A 178 -4.04 2.83 7.32
C ASN A 178 -4.50 1.84 8.39
N VAL A 179 -5.57 2.18 9.09
CA VAL A 179 -6.19 1.32 10.10
C VAL A 179 -7.62 1.06 9.68
N THR A 180 -7.91 -0.19 9.33
CA THR A 180 -9.28 -0.64 9.02
C THR A 180 -9.83 -1.37 10.23
N VAL A 181 -10.93 -0.90 10.80
CA VAL A 181 -11.53 -1.45 12.03
C VAL A 181 -12.78 -2.25 11.69
N ASN A 182 -12.90 -3.44 12.26
CA ASN A 182 -14.05 -4.33 12.13
C ASN A 182 -15.27 -3.82 12.92
N LYS A 183 -15.84 -2.71 12.47
CA LYS A 183 -17.00 -2.06 13.08
C LYS A 183 -17.73 -1.23 12.05
N ASP A 184 -19.06 -1.39 11.95
CA ASP A 184 -19.90 -0.66 10.97
C ASP A 184 -19.82 0.87 11.13
N GLN A 185 -19.79 1.34 12.39
CA GLN A 185 -19.70 2.76 12.71
C GLN A 185 -18.63 3.01 13.76
N LEU A 186 -17.69 3.88 13.41
CA LEU A 186 -16.62 4.30 14.33
C LEU A 186 -17.07 5.48 15.19
N GLU A 187 -17.05 5.26 16.50
CA GLU A 187 -17.25 6.33 17.47
C GLU A 187 -16.01 7.21 17.55
N GLN A 188 -16.19 8.51 17.77
CA GLN A 188 -15.06 9.44 17.88
C GLN A 188 -14.10 9.07 19.03
N THR A 189 -14.63 8.45 20.09
CA THR A 189 -13.83 7.89 21.18
C THR A 189 -12.92 6.75 20.73
N ASP A 190 -13.38 5.88 19.83
CA ASP A 190 -12.60 4.76 19.32
C ASP A 190 -11.48 5.26 18.39
N VAL A 191 -11.83 6.20 17.49
CA VAL A 191 -10.86 6.87 16.61
C VAL A 191 -9.76 7.54 17.42
N ALA A 192 -10.11 8.25 18.50
CA ALA A 192 -9.12 8.91 19.36
C ALA A 192 -8.18 7.91 20.05
N LYS A 193 -8.71 6.79 20.57
CA LYS A 193 -7.89 5.74 21.20
C LYS A 193 -6.94 5.07 20.22
N ILE A 194 -7.43 4.74 19.02
CA ILE A 194 -6.63 4.13 17.96
C ILE A 194 -5.53 5.10 17.53
N CYS A 195 -5.89 6.37 17.28
CA CYS A 195 -4.95 7.40 16.87
C CYS A 195 -3.83 7.59 17.92
N ASP A 196 -4.16 7.65 19.21
CA ASP A 196 -3.15 7.74 20.28
C ASP A 196 -2.16 6.56 20.28
N ILE A 197 -2.66 5.33 20.11
CA ILE A 197 -1.79 4.14 20.00
C ILE A 197 -0.87 4.27 18.79
N VAL A 198 -1.44 4.56 17.62
CA VAL A 198 -0.66 4.63 16.37
C VAL A 198 0.41 5.72 16.46
N ILE A 199 0.09 6.90 16.99
CA ILE A 199 1.06 7.98 17.18
C ILE A 199 2.19 7.53 18.12
N ARG A 200 1.86 6.90 19.25
CA ARG A 200 2.85 6.47 20.24
C ARG A 200 3.80 5.39 19.69
N GLU A 201 3.29 4.42 18.94
CA GLU A 201 4.11 3.31 18.44
C GLU A 201 4.87 3.65 17.15
N THR A 202 4.33 4.50 16.30
CA THR A 202 4.95 4.83 14.99
C THR A 202 5.71 6.15 14.99
N GLY A 203 5.39 7.06 15.91
CA GLY A 203 5.89 8.44 15.89
C GLY A 203 5.31 9.29 14.75
N ARG A 204 4.33 8.78 13.99
CA ARG A 204 3.75 9.52 12.86
C ARG A 204 2.77 10.59 13.33
N PRO A 205 2.75 11.75 12.65
CA PRO A 205 1.76 12.79 12.94
C PRO A 205 0.35 12.34 12.53
N ALA A 206 -0.66 12.90 13.20
CA ALA A 206 -2.06 12.54 12.99
C ALA A 206 -2.54 12.70 11.52
N ASN A 207 -1.96 13.62 10.75
CA ASN A 207 -2.31 13.82 9.34
C ASN A 207 -1.84 12.68 8.41
N GLN A 208 -1.01 11.76 8.90
CA GLN A 208 -0.58 10.55 8.18
C GLN A 208 -1.35 9.31 8.63
N ILE A 209 -2.30 9.44 9.56
CA ILE A 209 -3.04 8.31 10.12
C ILE A 209 -4.47 8.36 9.57
N ILE A 210 -4.84 7.32 8.85
CA ILE A 210 -6.14 7.16 8.22
C ILE A 210 -6.84 6.00 8.94
N ILE A 211 -7.98 6.28 9.57
CA ILE A 211 -8.76 5.29 10.30
C ILE A 211 -10.12 5.18 9.62
N GLN A 212 -10.49 3.97 9.23
CA GLN A 212 -11.72 3.68 8.49
C GLN A 212 -12.45 2.47 9.08
N SER A 213 -13.77 2.46 8.99
CA SER A 213 -14.61 1.32 9.32
C SER A 213 -14.56 0.29 8.19
N LYS A 214 -14.71 -0.99 8.54
CA LYS A 214 -15.09 -2.02 7.59
C LYS A 214 -16.46 -1.61 7.01
N VAL A 215 -16.55 -1.56 5.69
CA VAL A 215 -17.79 -1.26 4.95
C VAL A 215 -18.62 -2.52 4.81
#